data_AF-V5HAC9-F1
#
_entry.id   AF-V5HAC9-F1
#
_cell.length_a   1.000
_cell.length_b   1.000
_cell.length_c   1.000
_cell.angle_alpha   90.00
_cell.angle_beta   90.00
_cell.angle_gamma   90.00
#
_symmetry.space_group_name_H-M   'P 1'
#
loop_
_entity.id
_entity.type
_entity.pdbx_description
1 polymer ?
#
loop_
_entity_poly.entity_id
_entity_poly.type
_entity_poly.pdbx_seq_one_letter_code
_entity_poly.pdbx_strand_id
1 'polypeptide(L)'
;PLAQRFCLDKVAEKIVLQGEEQINSNADSAFPVAALAVGLWCKFPEIGDLLLGHFYLRCPYLVPVFFRQDSSQSETDYLSLCGYKCGQDGCLETETQFLHRITGLVRLYAAMIQTPAPPWHKGKPHPLGPERGWAWLAATTNATPPSPDLAATLLCTFLEVAGWLLGQVYGRQFRKGLHMLCKDYFPRLKQEAGGTSGPVARLEALLQQVLRRGQVARPDASLGQRVWT
;
A
#
# COMPACT_ATOMS: atom_id res chain seq x y z
N PRO A 1 20.56 25.00 9.38
CA PRO A 1 20.76 23.86 8.45
C PRO A 1 20.17 22.52 8.93
N LEU A 2 20.45 22.08 10.17
CA LEU A 2 19.95 20.81 10.71
C LEU A 2 18.45 20.82 11.05
N ALA A 3 17.93 21.95 11.52
CA ALA A 3 16.53 22.08 11.93
C ALA A 3 15.54 21.76 10.79
N GLN A 4 15.83 22.19 9.55
CA GLN A 4 14.95 21.94 8.41
C GLN A 4 14.86 20.45 8.07
N ARG A 5 16.00 19.75 8.01
CA ARG A 5 16.04 18.30 7.74
C ARG A 5 15.33 17.51 8.83
N PHE A 6 15.57 17.88 10.09
CA PHE A 6 14.86 17.30 11.23
C PHE A 6 13.34 17.50 11.14
N CYS A 7 12.88 18.69 10.75
CA CYS A 7 11.45 18.95 10.57
C CYS A 7 10.86 18.12 9.42
N LEU A 8 11.56 18.01 8.29
CA LEU A 8 11.11 17.20 7.16
C LEU A 8 11.00 15.72 7.52
N ASP A 9 11.99 15.18 8.23
CA ASP A 9 11.99 13.81 8.74
C ASP A 9 10.80 13.58 9.68
N LYS A 10 10.60 14.46 10.67
CA LYS A 10 9.47 14.34 11.60
C LYS A 10 8.10 14.48 10.92
N VAL A 11 7.97 15.34 9.91
CA VAL A 11 6.74 15.45 9.14
C VAL A 11 6.50 14.18 8.32
N ALA A 12 7.52 13.67 7.64
CA ALA A 12 7.43 12.43 6.87
C ALA A 12 7.04 11.25 7.79
N GLU A 13 7.69 11.12 8.94
CA GLU A 13 7.36 10.14 9.97
C GLU A 13 5.90 10.24 10.39
N LYS A 14 5.43 11.45 10.72
CA LYS A 14 4.06 11.67 11.19
C LYS A 14 3.00 11.38 10.13
N ILE A 15 3.28 11.68 8.86
CA ILE A 15 2.40 11.33 7.74
C ILE A 15 2.27 9.82 7.63
N VAL A 16 3.39 9.08 7.64
CA VAL A 16 3.36 7.61 7.53
C VAL A 16 2.65 6.98 8.74
N LEU A 17 2.85 7.53 9.95
CA LEU A 17 2.15 7.08 11.16
C LEU A 17 0.62 7.22 11.07
N GLN A 18 0.09 8.18 10.30
CA GLN A 18 -1.36 8.26 10.06
C GLN A 18 -1.90 6.99 9.38
N GLY A 19 -1.08 6.32 8.57
CA GLY A 19 -1.41 5.03 7.97
C GLY A 19 -1.62 3.95 9.03
N GLU A 20 -0.79 3.92 10.07
CA GLU A 20 -0.86 2.91 11.13
C GLU A 20 -1.98 3.19 12.14
N GLU A 21 -2.30 4.47 12.36
CA GLU A 21 -3.22 4.93 13.41
C GLU A 21 -4.63 5.23 12.87
N GLN A 22 -4.79 6.32 12.12
CA GLN A 22 -6.11 6.88 11.79
C GLN A 22 -6.76 6.28 10.55
N ILE A 23 -5.98 6.08 9.48
CA ILE A 23 -6.47 5.66 8.15
C ILE A 23 -7.09 4.27 8.19
N ASN A 24 -6.74 3.49 9.19
CA ASN A 24 -7.28 2.17 9.39
C ASN A 24 -8.73 2.19 9.85
N SER A 25 -9.02 3.03 10.85
CA SER A 25 -10.37 3.23 11.37
C SER A 25 -11.24 4.09 10.46
N ASN A 26 -10.61 4.95 9.64
CA ASN A 26 -11.30 5.77 8.65
C ASN A 26 -10.54 5.73 7.32
N ALA A 27 -10.89 4.76 6.46
CA ALA A 27 -10.26 4.56 5.16
C ALA A 27 -10.26 5.81 4.27
N ASP A 28 -11.32 6.62 4.34
CA ASP A 28 -11.50 7.80 3.51
C ASP A 28 -10.49 8.91 3.83
N SER A 29 -9.99 8.94 5.07
CA SER A 29 -8.96 9.89 5.49
C SER A 29 -7.61 9.71 4.78
N ALA A 30 -7.41 8.59 4.07
CA ALA A 30 -6.20 8.34 3.30
C ALA A 30 -5.96 9.39 2.21
N PHE A 31 -7.02 9.83 1.52
CA PHE A 31 -6.89 10.78 0.41
C PHE A 31 -6.46 12.19 0.82
N PRO A 32 -7.04 12.84 1.86
CA PRO A 32 -6.55 14.13 2.30
C PRO A 32 -5.11 14.06 2.86
N VAL A 33 -4.74 12.99 3.56
CA VAL A 33 -3.35 12.79 4.02
C VAL A 33 -2.41 12.57 2.84
N ALA A 34 -2.83 11.78 1.83
CA ALA A 34 -2.07 11.58 0.61
C ALA A 34 -1.88 12.89 -0.19
N ALA A 35 -2.91 13.73 -0.27
CA ALA A 35 -2.82 15.06 -0.86
C ALA A 35 -1.79 15.92 -0.12
N LEU A 36 -1.82 15.97 1.20
CA LEU A 36 -0.78 16.66 1.96
C LEU A 36 0.62 16.13 1.62
N ALA A 37 0.81 14.81 1.62
CA ALA A 37 2.10 14.18 1.34
C ALA A 37 2.61 14.50 -0.07
N VAL A 38 1.77 14.33 -1.09
CA VAL A 38 2.11 14.63 -2.51
C VAL A 38 2.39 16.13 -2.69
N GLY A 39 1.60 16.99 -2.06
CA GLY A 39 1.76 18.45 -2.14
C GLY A 39 3.08 18.91 -1.54
N LEU A 40 3.44 18.37 -0.37
CA LEU A 40 4.73 18.60 0.27
C LEU A 40 5.87 18.05 -0.58
N TRP A 41 5.74 16.84 -1.14
CA TRP A 41 6.76 16.25 -2.00
C TRP A 41 7.01 17.09 -3.26
N CYS A 42 5.95 17.61 -3.89
CA CYS A 42 6.10 18.51 -5.04
C CYS A 42 6.81 19.82 -4.68
N LYS A 43 6.70 20.29 -3.43
CA LYS A 43 7.30 21.55 -2.96
C LYS A 43 8.71 21.36 -2.38
N PHE A 44 8.95 20.25 -1.70
CA PHE A 44 10.18 19.90 -0.99
C PHE A 44 10.58 18.46 -1.39
N PRO A 45 11.29 18.27 -2.50
CA PRO A 45 11.61 16.94 -3.02
C PRO A 45 12.31 16.02 -2.01
N GLU A 46 13.08 16.58 -1.08
CA GLU A 46 13.81 15.84 -0.05
C GLU A 46 12.88 15.05 0.89
N ILE A 47 11.62 15.48 1.07
CA ILE A 47 10.66 14.75 1.91
C ILE A 47 10.27 13.42 1.28
N GLY A 48 10.45 13.25 -0.03
CA GLY A 48 10.09 12.05 -0.76
C GLY A 48 10.84 10.83 -0.29
N ASP A 49 12.17 10.92 -0.22
CA ASP A 49 13.01 9.82 0.23
C ASP A 49 12.76 9.50 1.71
N LEU A 50 12.43 10.50 2.52
CA LEU A 50 12.07 10.33 3.94
C LEU A 50 10.72 9.61 4.09
N LEU A 51 9.71 9.99 3.31
CA LEU A 51 8.41 9.31 3.26
C LEU A 51 8.60 7.84 2.88
N LEU A 52 9.31 7.59 1.78
CA LEU A 52 9.59 6.22 1.32
C LEU A 52 10.38 5.43 2.36
N GLY A 53 11.41 6.02 2.97
CA GLY A 53 12.18 5.38 4.03
C GLY A 53 11.31 4.97 5.22
N HIS A 54 10.45 5.87 5.71
CA HIS A 54 9.53 5.54 6.79
C HIS A 54 8.46 4.51 6.41
N PHE A 55 7.97 4.53 5.18
CA PHE A 55 7.08 3.48 4.67
C PHE A 55 7.77 2.12 4.65
N TYR A 56 8.97 2.04 4.08
CA TYR A 56 9.68 0.79 3.88
C TYR A 56 10.19 0.18 5.19
N LEU A 57 10.57 1.00 6.16
CA LEU A 57 10.90 0.53 7.51
C LEU A 57 9.70 -0.08 8.24
N ARG A 58 8.48 0.39 7.97
CA ARG A 58 7.25 -0.06 8.66
C ARG A 58 6.47 -1.14 7.91
N CYS A 59 6.59 -1.13 6.59
CA CYS A 59 5.96 -2.06 5.66
C CYS A 59 6.93 -2.37 4.51
N PRO A 60 7.86 -3.32 4.71
CA PRO A 60 8.82 -3.75 3.68
C PRO A 60 8.15 -4.23 2.38
N TYR A 61 6.90 -4.68 2.48
CA TYR A 61 6.09 -5.15 1.37
C TYR A 61 5.69 -4.05 0.37
N LEU A 62 5.93 -2.77 0.68
CA LEU A 62 5.83 -1.67 -0.29
C LEU A 62 7.02 -1.62 -1.26
N VAL A 63 8.08 -2.41 -1.02
CA VAL A 63 9.23 -2.65 -1.93
C VAL A 63 9.14 -4.03 -2.63
N PRO A 64 8.01 -4.73 -2.53
CA PRO A 64 7.87 -6.19 -2.67
C PRO A 64 8.99 -7.09 -2.12
N VAL A 65 9.59 -6.74 -0.99
CA VAL A 65 10.60 -7.59 -0.34
C VAL A 65 9.90 -8.55 0.63
N PHE A 66 10.11 -9.85 0.43
CA PHE A 66 9.57 -10.91 1.29
C PHE A 66 10.74 -11.68 1.89
N PHE A 67 10.97 -11.50 3.18
CA PHE A 67 12.07 -12.14 3.89
C PHE A 67 11.78 -13.64 4.10
N ARG A 68 12.85 -14.44 4.16
CA ARG A 68 12.80 -15.83 4.60
C ARG A 68 13.52 -15.91 5.93
N GLN A 69 12.97 -16.70 6.85
CA GLN A 69 13.61 -16.92 8.13
C GLN A 69 14.89 -17.73 7.93
N ASP A 70 16.00 -17.22 8.47
CA ASP A 70 17.24 -17.98 8.57
C ASP A 70 17.16 -18.93 9.78
N SER A 71 17.68 -20.15 9.61
CA SER A 71 17.87 -21.12 10.69
C SER A 71 18.63 -20.59 11.91
N SER A 72 19.49 -19.59 11.75
CA SER A 72 20.26 -19.00 12.86
C SER A 72 19.57 -17.83 13.56
N GLN A 73 18.41 -17.38 13.06
CA GLN A 73 17.73 -16.19 13.56
C GLN A 73 16.58 -16.56 14.50
N SER A 74 16.38 -15.77 15.56
CA SER A 74 15.21 -15.92 16.43
C SER A 74 13.92 -15.56 15.68
N GLU A 75 12.80 -16.17 16.07
CA GLU A 75 11.49 -15.84 15.47
C GLU A 75 11.13 -14.37 15.65
N THR A 76 11.41 -13.80 16.83
CA THR A 76 11.17 -12.38 17.13
C THR A 76 11.98 -11.45 16.22
N ASP A 77 13.25 -11.75 15.98
CA ASP A 77 14.07 -10.94 15.08
C ASP A 77 13.59 -11.05 13.63
N TYR A 78 13.18 -12.25 13.20
CA TYR A 78 12.60 -12.47 11.87
C TYR A 78 11.28 -11.71 11.70
N LEU A 79 10.38 -11.76 12.68
CA LEU A 79 9.11 -11.05 12.63
C LEU A 79 9.33 -9.52 12.68
N SER A 80 10.32 -9.05 13.44
CA SER A 80 10.73 -7.65 13.42
C SER A 80 11.23 -7.20 12.05
N LEU A 81 12.03 -8.03 11.34
CA LEU A 81 12.41 -7.77 9.95
C LEU A 81 11.22 -7.74 8.99
N CYS A 82 10.22 -8.60 9.22
CA CYS A 82 8.95 -8.61 8.51
C CYS A 82 8.05 -7.40 8.84
N GLY A 83 8.50 -6.52 9.75
CA GLY A 83 7.82 -5.30 10.13
C GLY A 83 6.80 -5.47 11.25
N TYR A 84 6.78 -6.60 11.97
CA TYR A 84 5.99 -6.72 13.19
C TYR A 84 6.55 -5.82 14.29
N LYS A 85 5.66 -5.35 15.16
CA LYS A 85 6.01 -4.51 16.31
C LYS A 85 5.81 -5.26 17.62
N CYS A 86 6.68 -4.98 18.58
CA CYS A 86 6.42 -5.30 19.99
C CYS A 86 5.61 -4.16 20.63
N GLY A 87 4.55 -4.53 21.36
CA GLY A 87 3.78 -3.63 22.20
C GLY A 87 4.58 -3.11 23.39
N GLN A 88 3.97 -2.20 24.15
CA GLN A 88 4.58 -1.62 25.35
C GLN A 88 4.76 -2.64 26.48
N ASP A 89 3.98 -3.71 26.45
CA ASP A 89 4.06 -4.88 27.33
C ASP A 89 5.20 -5.84 26.94
N GLY A 90 5.94 -5.55 25.86
CA GLY A 90 6.99 -6.41 25.32
C GLY A 90 6.45 -7.59 24.50
N CYS A 91 5.14 -7.72 24.37
CA CYS A 91 4.52 -8.77 23.57
C CYS A 91 4.56 -8.41 22.09
N LEU A 92 4.85 -9.40 21.23
CA LEU A 92 4.73 -9.22 19.80
C LEU A 92 3.25 -8.99 19.42
N GLU A 93 2.99 -8.08 18.49
CA GLU A 93 1.63 -7.87 17.99
C GLU A 93 1.08 -9.14 17.31
N THR A 94 -0.23 -9.34 17.45
CA THR A 94 -0.93 -10.45 16.81
C THR A 94 -1.00 -10.26 15.28
N GLU A 95 -1.18 -11.35 14.53
CA GLU A 95 -1.37 -11.31 13.08
C GLU A 95 -2.48 -10.32 12.67
N THR A 96 -3.58 -10.28 13.42
CA THR A 96 -4.69 -9.37 13.14
C THR A 96 -4.28 -7.91 13.32
N GLN A 97 -3.55 -7.57 14.39
CA GLN A 97 -3.05 -6.21 14.62
C GLN A 97 -2.04 -5.79 13.55
N PHE A 98 -1.14 -6.70 13.19
CA PHE A 98 -0.17 -6.51 12.11
C PHE A 98 -0.88 -6.24 10.77
N LEU A 99 -1.75 -7.14 10.31
CA LEU A 99 -2.47 -6.98 9.04
C LEU A 99 -3.34 -5.72 9.01
N HIS A 100 -3.95 -5.37 10.14
CA HIS A 100 -4.68 -4.12 10.30
C HIS A 100 -3.72 -2.94 10.03
N ARG A 101 -2.57 -2.86 10.70
CA ARG A 101 -1.61 -1.77 10.51
C ARG A 101 -1.06 -1.69 9.07
N ILE A 102 -0.72 -2.84 8.49
CA ILE A 102 -0.25 -2.94 7.10
C ILE A 102 -1.31 -2.45 6.11
N THR A 103 -2.58 -2.77 6.35
CA THR A 103 -3.70 -2.27 5.52
C THR A 103 -3.71 -0.76 5.44
N GLY A 104 -3.60 -0.05 6.57
CA GLY A 104 -3.63 1.41 6.56
C GLY A 104 -2.42 2.05 5.89
N LEU A 105 -1.22 1.47 6.05
CA LEU A 105 0.00 1.90 5.34
C LEU A 105 -0.12 1.73 3.82
N VAL A 106 -0.56 0.55 3.36
CA VAL A 106 -0.76 0.27 1.93
C VAL A 106 -1.84 1.18 1.34
N ARG A 107 -2.92 1.42 2.09
CA ARG A 107 -3.98 2.33 1.69
C ARG A 107 -3.46 3.76 1.48
N LEU A 108 -2.67 4.29 2.42
CA LEU A 108 -2.07 5.61 2.28
C LEU A 108 -1.11 5.68 1.08
N TYR A 109 -0.23 4.68 0.93
CA TYR A 109 0.71 4.62 -0.18
C TYR A 109 -0.01 4.58 -1.55
N ALA A 110 -1.03 3.73 -1.68
CA ALA A 110 -1.86 3.65 -2.87
C ALA A 110 -2.65 4.94 -3.13
N ALA A 111 -3.14 5.61 -2.08
CA ALA A 111 -3.81 6.90 -2.20
C ALA A 111 -2.85 7.99 -2.68
N MET A 112 -1.58 7.99 -2.25
CA MET A 112 -0.54 8.89 -2.77
C MET A 112 -0.29 8.67 -4.26
N ILE A 113 -0.28 7.42 -4.73
CA ILE A 113 -0.17 7.11 -6.16
C ILE A 113 -1.38 7.63 -6.95
N GLN A 114 -2.59 7.46 -6.39
CA GLN A 114 -3.83 7.90 -7.04
C GLN A 114 -4.03 9.42 -7.07
N THR A 115 -3.45 10.11 -6.09
CA THR A 115 -3.64 11.56 -5.93
C THR A 115 -2.99 12.32 -7.09
N PRO A 116 -3.71 13.24 -7.76
CA PRO A 116 -3.12 14.02 -8.85
C PRO A 116 -2.06 14.99 -8.33
N ALA A 117 -1.06 15.31 -9.16
CA ALA A 117 -0.10 16.35 -8.83
C ALA A 117 -0.80 17.72 -8.69
N PRO A 118 -0.35 18.58 -7.76
CA PRO A 118 -0.96 19.89 -7.57
C PRO A 118 -0.63 20.85 -8.73
N PRO A 119 -1.45 21.91 -8.95
CA PRO A 119 -1.24 22.90 -10.01
C PRO A 119 0.14 23.58 -9.96
N TRP A 120 0.69 23.80 -8.77
CA TRP A 120 2.03 24.40 -8.60
C TRP A 120 3.17 23.47 -9.03
N HIS A 121 2.90 22.18 -9.31
CA HIS A 121 3.89 21.23 -9.84
C HIS A 121 4.13 21.38 -11.35
N LYS A 122 3.51 22.37 -12.01
CA LYS A 122 3.84 22.86 -13.38
C LYS A 122 4.06 21.74 -14.43
N GLY A 123 3.24 20.69 -14.41
CA GLY A 123 3.31 19.60 -15.40
C GLY A 123 4.55 18.72 -15.31
N LYS A 124 5.35 18.83 -14.23
CA LYS A 124 6.42 17.86 -13.94
C LYS A 124 5.81 16.48 -13.66
N PRO A 125 6.58 15.39 -13.87
CA PRO A 125 6.14 14.05 -13.51
C PRO A 125 5.68 13.96 -12.05
N HIS A 126 4.62 13.20 -11.81
CA HIS A 126 4.13 12.93 -10.46
C HIS A 126 5.27 12.27 -9.65
N PRO A 127 5.56 12.72 -8.42
CA PRO A 127 6.73 12.22 -7.67
C PRO A 127 6.62 10.72 -7.28
N LEU A 128 5.39 10.21 -7.13
CA LEU A 128 5.08 8.81 -6.86
C LEU A 128 4.05 8.30 -7.88
N GLY A 129 4.37 8.34 -9.17
CA GLY A 129 3.39 8.16 -10.24
C GLY A 129 2.84 6.73 -10.40
N PRO A 130 1.86 6.54 -11.32
CA PRO A 130 1.25 5.24 -11.61
C PRO A 130 2.24 4.17 -12.07
N GLU A 131 3.42 4.55 -12.56
CA GLU A 131 4.53 3.65 -12.90
C GLU A 131 5.02 2.87 -11.68
N ARG A 132 5.13 3.51 -10.52
CA ARG A 132 5.51 2.83 -9.28
C ARG A 132 4.42 1.89 -8.81
N GLY A 133 3.15 2.30 -8.94
CA GLY A 133 2.03 1.43 -8.59
C GLY A 133 1.92 0.20 -9.48
N TRP A 134 2.16 0.35 -10.79
CA TRP A 134 2.23 -0.76 -11.72
C TRP A 134 3.39 -1.71 -11.42
N ALA A 135 4.58 -1.16 -11.18
CA ALA A 135 5.77 -1.95 -10.84
C ALA A 135 5.56 -2.73 -9.53
N TRP A 136 4.98 -2.09 -8.51
CA TRP A 136 4.62 -2.73 -7.24
C TRP A 136 3.65 -3.89 -7.46
N LEU A 137 2.54 -3.65 -8.19
CA LEU A 137 1.54 -4.69 -8.43
C LEU A 137 2.15 -5.89 -9.17
N ALA A 138 2.92 -5.63 -10.24
CA ALA A 138 3.57 -6.68 -11.02
C ALA A 138 4.57 -7.47 -10.17
N ALA A 139 5.42 -6.79 -9.39
CA ALA A 139 6.41 -7.43 -8.53
C ALA A 139 5.75 -8.25 -7.42
N THR A 140 4.72 -7.73 -6.75
CA THR A 140 3.97 -8.45 -5.72
C THR A 140 3.29 -9.71 -6.28
N THR A 141 2.71 -9.65 -7.49
CA THR A 141 2.10 -10.84 -8.12
C THR A 141 3.11 -11.85 -8.68
N ASN A 142 4.37 -11.46 -8.88
CA ASN A 142 5.44 -12.36 -9.33
C ASN A 142 6.24 -12.94 -8.15
N ALA A 143 6.07 -12.40 -6.95
CA ALA A 143 6.70 -12.88 -5.75
C ALA A 143 5.89 -14.00 -5.08
N THR A 144 6.51 -14.65 -4.09
CA THR A 144 5.85 -15.61 -3.20
C THR A 144 5.80 -15.00 -1.81
N PRO A 145 4.67 -14.42 -1.38
CA PRO A 145 4.54 -13.84 -0.06
C PRO A 145 4.67 -14.90 1.05
N PRO A 146 5.10 -14.52 2.26
CA PRO A 146 5.32 -15.46 3.36
C PRO A 146 4.02 -16.02 3.94
N SER A 147 2.91 -15.30 3.75
CA SER A 147 1.59 -15.65 4.26
C SER A 147 0.52 -15.35 3.20
N PRO A 148 -0.44 -16.25 2.97
CA PRO A 148 -1.56 -16.00 2.07
C PRO A 148 -2.45 -14.82 2.50
N ASP A 149 -2.60 -14.62 3.81
CA ASP A 149 -3.41 -13.54 4.38
C ASP A 149 -2.77 -12.18 4.16
N LEU A 150 -1.46 -12.10 4.31
CA LEU A 150 -0.70 -10.89 3.99
C LEU A 150 -0.83 -10.58 2.49
N ALA A 151 -0.58 -11.55 1.61
CA ALA A 151 -0.70 -11.36 0.17
C ALA A 151 -2.10 -10.84 -0.23
N ALA A 152 -3.15 -11.48 0.31
CA ALA A 152 -4.53 -11.09 0.05
C ALA A 152 -4.81 -9.67 0.55
N THR A 153 -4.32 -9.33 1.75
CA THR A 153 -4.46 -8.00 2.36
C THR A 153 -3.79 -6.92 1.51
N LEU A 154 -2.54 -7.14 1.09
CA LEU A 154 -1.78 -6.21 0.26
C LEU A 154 -2.50 -5.95 -1.07
N LEU A 155 -2.84 -7.03 -1.80
CA LEU A 155 -3.45 -6.94 -3.13
C LEU A 155 -4.85 -6.33 -3.08
N CYS A 156 -5.69 -6.77 -2.14
CA CYS A 156 -7.05 -6.26 -1.98
C CYS A 156 -7.02 -4.75 -1.69
N THR A 157 -6.25 -4.35 -0.68
CA THR A 157 -6.17 -2.95 -0.24
C THR A 157 -5.62 -2.05 -1.34
N PHE A 158 -4.55 -2.48 -2.02
CA PHE A 158 -3.94 -1.69 -3.07
C PHE A 158 -4.87 -1.52 -4.28
N LEU A 159 -5.53 -2.61 -4.72
CA LEU A 159 -6.46 -2.58 -5.84
C LEU A 159 -7.70 -1.74 -5.52
N GLU A 160 -8.28 -1.85 -4.32
CA GLU A 160 -9.40 -1.01 -3.88
C GLU A 160 -9.09 0.48 -4.05
N VAL A 161 -7.84 0.89 -3.77
CA VAL A 161 -7.47 2.31 -3.71
C VAL A 161 -6.93 2.83 -5.04
N ALA A 162 -5.95 2.16 -5.64
CA ALA A 162 -5.24 2.63 -6.83
C ALA A 162 -5.64 1.89 -8.12
N GLY A 163 -6.46 0.83 -8.03
CA GLY A 163 -6.82 0.00 -9.18
C GLY A 163 -7.61 0.77 -10.25
N TRP A 164 -8.43 1.75 -9.86
CA TRP A 164 -9.09 2.63 -10.82
C TRP A 164 -8.07 3.43 -11.65
N LEU A 165 -7.11 4.11 -11.00
CA LEU A 165 -6.07 4.88 -11.70
C LEU A 165 -5.27 3.98 -12.65
N LEU A 166 -4.83 2.81 -12.20
CA LEU A 166 -4.08 1.88 -13.04
C LEU A 166 -4.91 1.40 -14.24
N GLY A 167 -6.21 1.18 -14.05
CA GLY A 167 -7.14 0.87 -15.14
C GLY A 167 -7.24 2.00 -16.17
N GLN A 168 -7.25 3.26 -15.74
CA GLN A 168 -7.26 4.42 -16.64
C GLN A 168 -5.95 4.56 -17.41
N VAL A 169 -4.81 4.41 -16.74
CA VAL A 169 -3.48 4.66 -17.32
C VAL A 169 -3.05 3.52 -18.26
N TYR A 170 -3.24 2.26 -17.86
CA TYR A 170 -2.70 1.10 -18.58
C TYR A 170 -3.73 0.31 -19.38
N GLY A 171 -5.02 0.60 -19.22
CA GLY A 171 -6.12 0.04 -20.01
C GLY A 171 -6.04 -1.48 -20.17
N ARG A 172 -5.73 -1.93 -21.39
CA ARG A 172 -5.65 -3.37 -21.73
C ARG A 172 -4.56 -4.11 -20.94
N GLN A 173 -3.43 -3.48 -20.64
CA GLN A 173 -2.36 -4.17 -19.89
C GLN A 173 -2.80 -4.43 -18.44
N PHE A 174 -3.50 -3.48 -17.81
CA PHE A 174 -4.07 -3.70 -16.48
C PHE A 174 -5.11 -4.81 -16.46
N ARG A 175 -5.96 -4.90 -17.49
CA ARG A 175 -6.92 -6.03 -17.63
C ARG A 175 -6.22 -7.38 -17.77
N LYS A 176 -5.10 -7.46 -18.48
CA LYS A 176 -4.28 -8.69 -18.55
C LYS A 176 -3.70 -9.06 -17.19
N GLY A 177 -3.20 -8.08 -16.44
CA GLY A 177 -2.71 -8.28 -15.07
C GLY A 177 -3.80 -8.80 -14.14
N LEU A 178 -5.00 -8.20 -14.18
CA LEU A 178 -6.16 -8.70 -13.44
C LEU A 178 -6.56 -10.12 -13.85
N HIS A 179 -6.49 -10.44 -15.15
CA HIS A 179 -6.79 -11.79 -15.63
C HIS A 179 -5.82 -12.83 -15.05
N MET A 180 -4.51 -12.56 -15.11
CA MET A 180 -3.48 -13.41 -14.50
C MET A 180 -3.70 -13.53 -12.99
N LEU A 181 -4.00 -12.42 -12.32
CA LEU A 181 -4.32 -12.41 -10.89
C LEU A 181 -5.51 -13.33 -10.56
N CYS A 182 -6.59 -13.29 -11.36
CA CYS A 182 -7.77 -14.12 -11.15
C CYS A 182 -7.58 -15.59 -11.54
N LYS A 183 -6.81 -15.89 -12.60
CA LYS A 183 -6.73 -17.23 -13.20
C LYS A 183 -5.57 -18.05 -12.69
N ASP A 184 -4.45 -17.41 -12.35
CA ASP A 184 -3.21 -18.09 -12.01
C ASP A 184 -2.84 -17.85 -10.54
N TYR A 185 -2.74 -16.58 -10.14
CA TYR A 185 -2.24 -16.22 -8.80
C TYR A 185 -3.25 -16.55 -7.69
N PHE A 186 -4.50 -16.08 -7.79
CA PHE A 186 -5.50 -16.24 -6.74
C PHE A 186 -5.84 -17.72 -6.42
N PRO A 187 -5.98 -18.63 -7.40
CA PRO A 187 -6.19 -20.05 -7.11
C PRO A 187 -5.03 -20.69 -6.34
N ARG A 188 -3.78 -20.36 -6.68
CA ARG A 188 -2.59 -20.82 -5.95
C ARG A 188 -2.58 -20.30 -4.51
N LEU A 189 -2.88 -19.01 -4.34
CA LEU A 189 -3.01 -18.38 -3.03
C LEU A 189 -4.05 -19.09 -2.15
N LYS A 190 -5.22 -19.42 -2.72
CA LYS A 190 -6.31 -20.11 -2.02
C LYS A 190 -5.94 -21.55 -1.65
N GLN A 191 -5.16 -22.23 -2.50
CA GLN A 191 -4.63 -23.55 -2.21
C GLN A 191 -3.63 -23.52 -1.04
N GLU A 192 -2.71 -22.55 -1.05
CA GLU A 192 -1.72 -22.36 0.02
C GLU A 192 -2.38 -22.00 1.37
N ALA A 193 -3.48 -21.23 1.35
CA ALA A 193 -4.24 -20.89 2.55
C ALA A 193 -4.89 -22.11 3.24
N GLY A 194 -5.06 -23.24 2.55
CA GLY A 194 -5.69 -24.45 3.10
C GLY A 194 -7.16 -24.26 3.53
N GLY A 195 -7.78 -23.12 3.18
CA GLY A 195 -9.09 -22.67 3.66
C GLY A 195 -9.39 -21.24 3.21
N THR A 196 -10.59 -20.75 3.53
CA THR A 196 -10.98 -19.36 3.21
C THR A 196 -10.85 -18.49 4.46
N SER A 197 -9.72 -17.80 4.59
CA SER A 197 -9.52 -16.76 5.60
C SER A 197 -10.27 -15.48 5.23
N GLY A 198 -10.46 -14.59 6.21
CA GLY A 198 -11.11 -13.28 5.99
C GLY A 198 -10.46 -12.45 4.88
N PRO A 199 -9.12 -12.26 4.89
CA PRO A 199 -8.42 -11.54 3.83
C PRO A 199 -8.58 -12.16 2.44
N VAL A 200 -8.46 -13.49 2.34
CA VAL A 200 -8.62 -14.21 1.07
C VAL A 200 -10.04 -14.07 0.52
N ALA A 201 -11.06 -14.17 1.38
CA ALA A 201 -12.46 -13.95 0.98
C ALA A 201 -12.72 -12.53 0.46
N ARG A 202 -12.12 -11.52 1.09
CA ARG A 202 -12.25 -10.12 0.65
C ARG A 202 -11.62 -9.89 -0.72
N LEU A 203 -10.42 -10.43 -0.95
CA LEU A 203 -9.79 -10.39 -2.27
C LEU A 203 -10.66 -11.11 -3.31
N GLU A 204 -11.21 -12.28 -2.98
CA GLU A 204 -12.11 -13.02 -3.87
C GLU A 204 -13.33 -12.18 -4.28
N ALA A 205 -13.98 -11.55 -3.31
CA ALA A 205 -15.15 -10.70 -3.54
C ALA A 205 -14.81 -9.50 -4.44
N LEU A 206 -13.66 -8.84 -4.20
CA LEU A 206 -13.18 -7.74 -5.03
C LEU A 206 -12.94 -8.22 -6.47
N LEU A 207 -12.21 -9.32 -6.67
CA LEU A 207 -11.92 -9.85 -8.00
C LEU A 207 -13.20 -10.25 -8.75
N GLN A 208 -14.16 -10.88 -8.08
CA GLN A 208 -15.46 -11.20 -8.66
C GLN A 208 -16.23 -9.94 -9.08
N GLN A 209 -16.21 -8.88 -8.27
CA GLN A 209 -16.82 -7.60 -8.61
C GLN A 209 -16.16 -6.96 -9.84
N VAL A 210 -14.83 -6.99 -9.90
CA VAL A 210 -14.05 -6.45 -11.04
C VAL A 210 -14.34 -7.23 -12.32
N LEU A 211 -14.42 -8.56 -12.25
CA LEU A 211 -14.80 -9.40 -13.40
C LEU A 211 -16.21 -9.09 -13.91
N ARG A 212 -17.17 -8.85 -13.01
CA ARG A 212 -18.55 -8.49 -13.39
C ARG A 212 -18.65 -7.09 -14.01
N ARG A 213 -17.95 -6.11 -13.44
CA ARG A 213 -18.02 -4.70 -13.87
C ARG A 213 -17.06 -4.36 -15.02
N GLY A 214 -16.03 -5.17 -15.25
CA GLY A 214 -14.97 -4.92 -16.23
C GLY A 214 -13.99 -3.81 -15.83
N GLN A 215 -14.13 -3.24 -14.64
CA GLN A 215 -13.28 -2.18 -14.10
C GLN A 215 -13.29 -2.19 -12.56
N VAL A 216 -12.22 -1.66 -11.97
CA VAL A 216 -12.14 -1.38 -10.54
C VAL A 216 -12.88 -0.07 -10.26
N ALA A 217 -13.69 -0.05 -9.20
CA ALA A 217 -14.41 1.16 -8.80
C ALA A 217 -13.42 2.23 -8.31
N ARG A 218 -13.70 3.49 -8.62
CA ARG A 218 -12.97 4.61 -8.03
C ARG A 218 -13.44 4.80 -6.58
N PRO A 219 -12.53 4.93 -5.60
CA PRO A 219 -12.92 5.27 -4.22
C PRO A 219 -13.66 6.60 -4.16
N ASP A 220 -14.81 6.65 -3.47
CA ASP A 220 -15.62 7.86 -3.38
C ASP A 220 -14.86 9.01 -2.70
N ALA A 221 -14.05 8.71 -1.68
CA ALA A 221 -13.18 9.69 -1.02
C ALA A 221 -12.13 10.33 -1.97
N SER A 222 -11.82 9.69 -3.10
CA SER A 222 -10.95 10.26 -4.13
C SER A 222 -11.65 11.24 -5.07
N LEU A 223 -12.99 11.33 -5.02
CA LEU A 223 -13.82 12.18 -5.88
C LEU A 223 -13.95 13.62 -5.36
N GLY A 224 -13.35 13.94 -4.21
CA GLY A 224 -13.41 15.27 -3.60
C GLY A 224 -13.10 16.38 -4.62
N GLN A 225 -14.07 17.27 -4.87
CA GLN A 225 -14.07 18.25 -5.96
C GLN A 225 -12.95 19.30 -5.90
N ARG A 226 -12.08 19.26 -4.89
CA ARG A 226 -11.15 20.34 -4.60
C ARG A 226 -9.87 19.89 -3.89
N VAL A 227 -9.23 18.80 -4.36
CA VAL A 227 -7.94 18.40 -3.76
C VAL A 227 -6.93 19.57 -3.79
N TRP A 228 -7.00 20.43 -4.82
CA TRP A 228 -6.06 21.53 -5.03
C TRP A 228 -6.67 22.88 -5.42
N THR A 229 -8.00 23.02 -5.41
CA THR A 229 -8.73 24.22 -5.86
C THR A 229 -9.44 24.91 -4.72
#